data_AF-A0A7G8GNY7-F1
#
_entry.id   AF-A0A7G8GNY7-F1
#
_cell.length_a   1.000
_cell.length_b   1.000
_cell.length_c   1.000
_cell.angle_alpha   90.00
_cell.angle_beta   90.00
_cell.angle_gamma   90.00
#
_symmetry.space_group_name_H-M   'P 1'
#
loop_
_entity.id
_entity.type
_entity.pdbx_description
1 polymer ?
#
loop_
_entity_poly.entity_id
_entity_poly.type
_entity_poly.pdbx_seq_one_letter_code
_entity_poly.pdbx_strand_id
1 'polypeptide(L)'
;MIPRSLSIAAGLTVCGVLAAPVALAQGSVFQAVPVDEANFILVSAPIGQGERSQLNIYEQRTSKRPCFSVSGSAPAMVDPLLSTFDFTGICSRYIDGNGYSLRIGGDDLGTRYRLTVVNTGSDMELLAAPTRDRSQPTMLVARSGGVASGFLKLSFEPGWSLRRRAYGKKGLGHLYVYRDTAPQS
;
A
#
# COMPACT_ATOMS: atom_id res chain seq x y z
N MET A 1 44.08 -68.80 -23.99
CA MET A 1 44.01 -67.53 -24.75
C MET A 1 42.70 -66.84 -24.41
N ILE A 2 42.78 -65.57 -23.99
CA ILE A 2 41.72 -64.56 -23.69
C ILE A 2 40.89 -64.27 -24.98
N PRO A 3 39.63 -63.70 -25.00
CA PRO A 3 38.92 -62.82 -24.03
C PRO A 3 37.49 -63.26 -23.62
N ARG A 4 36.98 -62.92 -22.43
CA ARG A 4 36.35 -61.64 -21.98
C ARG A 4 35.15 -61.18 -22.83
N SER A 5 33.96 -61.25 -22.23
CA SER A 5 32.83 -60.37 -22.56
C SER A 5 32.08 -60.03 -21.26
N LEU A 6 32.35 -58.82 -20.76
CA LEU A 6 31.66 -58.18 -19.64
C LEU A 6 30.41 -57.49 -20.21
N SER A 7 29.21 -57.92 -19.83
CA SER A 7 27.98 -57.18 -20.13
C SER A 7 27.78 -56.10 -19.09
N ILE A 8 28.07 -54.85 -19.45
CA ILE A 8 27.80 -53.67 -18.64
C ILE A 8 26.34 -53.26 -18.91
N ALA A 9 25.46 -53.42 -17.93
CA ALA A 9 24.13 -52.84 -17.95
C ALA A 9 24.24 -51.36 -17.52
N ALA A 10 24.11 -50.45 -18.47
CA ALA A 10 24.03 -49.01 -18.20
C ALA A 10 22.61 -48.68 -17.68
N GLY A 11 22.46 -48.52 -16.37
CA GLY A 11 21.26 -47.96 -15.77
C GLY A 11 21.19 -46.45 -16.03
N LEU A 12 20.24 -46.03 -16.87
CA LEU A 12 19.97 -44.62 -17.14
C LEU A 12 19.05 -44.08 -16.02
N THR A 13 19.64 -43.50 -14.97
CA THR A 13 18.88 -42.83 -13.91
C THR A 13 18.39 -41.47 -14.43
N VAL A 14 17.12 -41.39 -14.81
CA VAL A 14 16.47 -40.12 -15.16
C VAL A 14 16.18 -39.37 -13.87
N CYS A 15 17.00 -38.35 -13.56
CA CYS A 15 16.68 -37.37 -12.52
C CYS A 15 15.49 -36.52 -12.99
N GLY A 16 14.30 -36.85 -12.50
CA GLY A 16 13.11 -36.00 -12.66
C GLY A 16 13.32 -34.69 -11.90
N VAL A 17 13.59 -33.61 -12.62
CA VAL A 17 13.54 -32.26 -12.07
C VAL A 17 12.07 -31.94 -11.82
N LEU A 18 11.66 -31.96 -10.55
CA LEU A 18 10.36 -31.42 -10.13
C LEU A 18 10.39 -29.91 -10.39
N ALA A 19 9.88 -29.49 -11.55
CA ALA A 19 9.60 -28.09 -11.83
C ALA A 19 8.47 -27.65 -10.89
N ALA A 20 8.82 -26.97 -9.80
CA ALA A 20 7.83 -26.27 -8.99
C ALA A 20 7.09 -25.26 -9.89
N PRO A 21 5.75 -25.13 -9.79
CA PRO A 21 5.03 -24.15 -10.57
C PRO A 21 5.51 -22.76 -10.16
N VAL A 22 6.22 -22.09 -11.06
CA VAL A 22 6.56 -20.68 -10.91
C VAL A 22 5.23 -19.94 -11.04
N ALA A 23 4.68 -19.44 -9.93
CA ALA A 23 3.55 -18.54 -9.96
C ALA A 23 3.96 -17.29 -10.72
N LEU A 24 3.57 -17.19 -11.99
CA LEU A 24 3.75 -15.98 -12.77
C LEU A 24 2.88 -14.91 -12.11
N ALA A 25 3.52 -13.90 -11.52
CA ALA A 25 2.82 -12.71 -11.05
C ALA A 25 1.96 -12.20 -12.21
N GLN A 26 0.65 -12.16 -12.03
CA GLN A 26 -0.26 -11.59 -13.02
C GLN A 26 -0.03 -10.08 -13.00
N GLY A 27 0.95 -9.63 -13.79
CA GLY A 27 1.29 -8.23 -13.92
C GLY A 27 0.04 -7.44 -14.24
N SER A 28 -0.38 -6.59 -13.29
CA SER A 28 -1.53 -5.72 -13.50
C SER A 28 -1.30 -4.90 -14.77
N VAL A 29 -2.30 -4.86 -15.66
CA VAL A 29 -2.30 -3.98 -16.86
C VAL A 29 -2.14 -2.50 -16.48
N PHE A 30 -2.31 -2.18 -15.21
CA PHE A 30 -2.07 -0.86 -14.66
C PHE A 30 -0.68 -0.75 -14.05
N GLN A 31 -0.02 0.33 -14.40
CA GLN A 31 1.28 0.72 -13.86
C GLN A 31 1.10 1.45 -12.53
N ALA A 32 2.10 1.34 -11.65
CA ALA A 32 2.21 2.12 -10.43
C ALA A 32 3.31 3.17 -10.64
N VAL A 33 2.91 4.39 -10.97
CA VAL A 33 3.83 5.50 -11.30
C VAL A 33 4.09 6.31 -10.04
N PRO A 34 5.35 6.63 -9.69
CA PRO A 34 5.66 7.50 -8.56
C PRO A 34 4.91 8.83 -8.62
N VAL A 35 4.49 9.34 -7.46
CA VAL A 35 3.96 10.70 -7.31
C VAL A 35 4.96 11.59 -6.61
N ASP A 36 4.82 12.90 -6.72
CA ASP A 36 5.52 13.84 -5.85
C ASP A 36 4.80 13.87 -4.49
N GLU A 37 5.34 13.11 -3.53
CA GLU A 37 4.76 12.92 -2.21
C GLU A 37 4.66 14.21 -1.39
N ALA A 38 5.42 15.25 -1.72
CA ALA A 38 5.30 16.55 -1.05
C ALA A 38 3.92 17.19 -1.24
N ASN A 39 3.19 16.79 -2.30
CA ASN A 39 1.82 17.24 -2.55
C ASN A 39 0.77 16.42 -1.77
N PHE A 40 1.17 15.38 -1.03
CA PHE A 40 0.23 14.47 -0.38
C PHE A 40 0.36 14.49 1.14
N ILE A 41 -0.75 14.17 1.81
CA ILE A 41 -0.76 13.86 3.23
C ILE A 41 -1.68 12.66 3.51
N LEU A 42 -1.20 11.71 4.30
CA LEU A 42 -2.01 10.62 4.83
C LEU A 42 -2.58 11.05 6.17
N VAL A 43 -3.85 10.76 6.39
CA VAL A 43 -4.60 11.26 7.54
C VAL A 43 -5.43 10.14 8.16
N SER A 44 -5.24 9.92 9.45
CA SER A 44 -6.20 9.23 10.30
C SER A 44 -7.37 10.17 10.53
N ALA A 45 -8.46 9.97 9.78
CA ALA A 45 -9.65 10.80 9.83
C ALA A 45 -10.72 10.15 10.72
N PRO A 46 -11.26 10.86 11.73
CA PRO A 46 -12.35 10.36 12.56
C PRO A 46 -13.59 10.07 11.71
N ILE A 47 -14.34 9.02 12.07
CA ILE A 47 -15.65 8.71 11.49
C ILE A 47 -16.71 8.62 12.58
N GLY A 48 -17.96 8.97 12.23
CA GLY A 48 -19.06 9.02 13.18
C GLY A 48 -18.78 10.00 14.31
N GLN A 49 -18.92 9.55 15.57
CA GLN A 49 -18.64 10.35 16.77
C GLN A 49 -17.15 10.39 17.15
N GLY A 50 -16.26 9.84 16.32
CA GLY A 50 -14.80 9.85 16.54
C GLY A 50 -14.23 8.63 17.25
N GLU A 51 -15.05 7.64 17.57
CA GLU A 51 -14.61 6.35 18.17
C GLU A 51 -13.77 5.50 17.22
N ARG A 52 -13.93 5.71 15.91
CA ARG A 52 -13.20 5.01 14.86
C ARG A 52 -12.54 6.01 13.94
N SER A 53 -11.50 5.58 13.27
CA SER A 53 -10.82 6.37 12.23
C SER A 53 -10.69 5.57 10.94
N GLN A 54 -10.58 6.28 9.83
CA GLN A 54 -10.31 5.72 8.50
C GLN A 54 -9.13 6.46 7.86
N LEU A 55 -8.53 5.84 6.84
CA LEU A 55 -7.51 6.50 6.04
C LEU A 55 -8.17 7.48 5.06
N ASN A 56 -7.81 8.74 5.17
CA ASN A 56 -7.98 9.73 4.12
C ASN A 56 -6.59 10.10 3.56
N ILE A 57 -6.52 10.32 2.25
CA ILE A 57 -5.34 10.90 1.58
C ILE A 57 -5.79 12.18 0.91
N TYR A 58 -5.09 13.28 1.15
CA TYR A 58 -5.33 14.55 0.47
C TYR A 58 -4.17 14.88 -0.45
N GLU A 59 -4.48 15.47 -1.60
CA GLU A 59 -3.50 15.88 -2.61
C GLU A 59 -3.68 17.35 -2.96
N GLN A 60 -2.58 18.11 -2.93
CA GLN A 60 -2.44 19.46 -3.44
C GLN A 60 -2.16 19.40 -4.95
N ARG A 61 -3.14 19.72 -5.80
CA ARG A 61 -2.96 19.64 -7.26
C ARG A 61 -2.47 20.94 -7.89
N THR A 62 -2.77 22.07 -7.26
CA THR A 62 -2.34 23.40 -7.69
C THR A 62 -2.02 24.26 -6.48
N SER A 63 -1.25 25.33 -6.60
CA SER A 63 -0.96 26.24 -5.48
C SER A 63 -2.04 27.32 -5.23
N LYS A 64 -3.19 27.24 -5.92
CA LYS A 64 -4.24 28.28 -5.84
C LYS A 64 -4.74 28.51 -4.41
N ARG A 65 -4.91 27.41 -3.66
CA ARG A 65 -5.31 27.40 -2.26
C ARG A 65 -4.79 26.15 -1.55
N PRO A 66 -4.40 26.24 -0.27
CA PRO A 66 -3.96 25.07 0.48
C PRO A 66 -5.13 24.09 0.71
N CYS A 67 -4.87 22.81 0.47
CA CYS A 67 -5.84 21.72 0.67
C CYS A 67 -5.88 21.22 2.11
N PHE A 68 -4.79 21.43 2.85
CA PHE A 68 -4.64 21.04 4.24
C PHE A 68 -3.61 21.95 4.93
N SER A 69 -3.65 22.01 6.26
CA SER A 69 -2.54 22.54 7.06
C SER A 69 -2.14 21.52 8.13
N VAL A 70 -0.91 21.63 8.63
CA VAL A 70 -0.36 20.72 9.65
C VAL A 70 0.16 21.54 10.82
N SER A 71 -0.12 21.11 12.04
CA SER A 71 0.38 21.71 13.27
C SER A 71 0.84 20.66 14.28
N GLY A 72 1.81 21.02 15.12
CA GLY A 72 2.45 20.08 16.04
C GLY A 72 3.31 19.04 15.32
N SER A 73 3.83 18.07 16.09
CA SER A 73 4.79 17.08 15.58
C SER A 73 4.68 15.68 16.18
N ALA A 74 3.97 15.48 17.30
CA ALA A 74 3.88 14.18 17.98
C ALA A 74 2.63 14.06 18.89
N PRO A 75 1.46 13.63 18.37
CA PRO A 75 1.16 13.47 16.94
C PRO A 75 0.94 14.83 16.26
N ALA A 76 1.17 14.89 14.94
CA ALA A 76 0.86 16.09 14.17
C ALA A 76 -0.63 16.14 13.79
N MET A 77 -1.28 17.26 14.07
CA MET A 77 -2.68 17.53 13.73
C MET A 77 -2.80 18.02 12.28
N VAL A 78 -3.86 17.62 11.60
CA VAL A 78 -4.16 18.03 10.21
C VAL A 78 -5.48 18.78 10.16
N ASP A 79 -5.48 19.98 9.60
CA ASP A 79 -6.73 20.68 9.28
C ASP A 79 -7.10 20.45 7.80
N PRO A 80 -8.21 19.75 7.49
CA PRO A 80 -8.65 19.49 6.12
C PRO A 80 -9.32 20.72 5.48
N LEU A 81 -8.51 21.71 5.13
CA LEU A 81 -8.94 22.99 4.54
C LEU A 81 -9.77 22.82 3.25
N LEU A 82 -9.58 21.74 2.49
CA LEU A 82 -10.37 21.44 1.29
C LEU A 82 -11.89 21.39 1.52
N SER A 83 -12.34 21.22 2.77
CA SER A 83 -13.76 21.24 3.15
C SER A 83 -14.36 22.65 3.21
N THR A 84 -13.53 23.70 3.14
CA THR A 84 -13.94 25.10 3.29
C THR A 84 -14.20 25.81 1.96
N PHE A 85 -14.11 25.11 0.83
CA PHE A 85 -14.26 25.67 -0.50
C PHE A 85 -14.56 24.63 -1.59
N ASP A 86 -14.94 25.11 -2.77
CA ASP A 86 -14.96 24.26 -3.97
C ASP A 86 -13.53 23.90 -4.37
N PHE A 87 -13.12 22.70 -3.97
CA PHE A 87 -11.78 22.19 -4.20
C PHE A 87 -11.59 21.63 -5.61
N THR A 88 -12.59 21.67 -6.49
CA THR A 88 -12.54 21.11 -7.85
C THR A 88 -11.34 21.64 -8.62
N GLY A 89 -10.50 20.72 -9.10
CA GLY A 89 -9.26 21.06 -9.82
C GLY A 89 -8.12 21.60 -8.95
N ILE A 90 -8.36 21.91 -7.68
CA ILE A 90 -7.35 22.44 -6.74
C ILE A 90 -6.81 21.33 -5.84
N CYS A 91 -7.70 20.49 -5.31
CA CYS A 91 -7.37 19.37 -4.43
C CYS A 91 -7.92 18.06 -4.98
N SER A 92 -7.36 16.95 -4.52
CA SER A 92 -8.01 15.65 -4.58
C SER A 92 -8.09 15.02 -3.19
N ARG A 93 -9.13 14.20 -3.00
CA ARG A 93 -9.40 13.50 -1.75
C ARG A 93 -9.69 12.02 -2.06
N TYR A 94 -9.01 11.13 -1.36
CA TYR A 94 -9.14 9.68 -1.49
C TYR A 94 -9.51 9.09 -0.11
N ILE A 95 -10.67 8.43 0.01
CA ILE A 95 -11.27 8.08 1.32
C ILE A 95 -11.64 6.61 1.47
N ASP A 96 -11.57 5.83 0.40
CA ASP A 96 -12.03 4.45 0.38
C ASP A 96 -11.28 3.61 -0.68
N GLY A 97 -11.71 2.36 -0.84
CA GLY A 97 -11.16 1.40 -1.80
C GLY A 97 -11.32 1.81 -3.27
N ASN A 98 -12.15 2.81 -3.60
CA ASN A 98 -12.21 3.39 -4.95
C ASN A 98 -11.07 4.38 -5.17
N GLY A 99 -10.68 5.11 -4.13
CA GLY A 99 -9.59 6.08 -4.17
C GLY A 99 -8.20 5.48 -4.01
N TYR A 100 -8.06 4.40 -3.24
CA TYR A 100 -6.76 3.76 -3.00
C TYR A 100 -6.84 2.25 -2.81
N SER A 101 -5.72 1.56 -3.07
CA SER A 101 -5.54 0.15 -2.70
C SER A 101 -4.10 -0.16 -2.29
N LEU A 102 -3.88 -1.34 -1.71
CA LEU A 102 -2.54 -1.87 -1.45
C LEU A 102 -1.93 -2.44 -2.73
N ARG A 103 -0.65 -2.16 -2.98
CA ARG A 103 0.13 -2.83 -4.02
C ARG A 103 1.53 -3.19 -3.52
N ILE A 104 1.95 -4.42 -3.77
CA ILE A 104 3.32 -4.88 -3.48
C ILE A 104 3.96 -5.34 -4.79
N GLY A 105 4.98 -4.62 -5.25
CA GLY A 105 5.61 -4.85 -6.54
C GLY A 105 4.61 -4.89 -7.70
N GLY A 106 4.53 -6.05 -8.36
CA GLY A 106 3.59 -6.30 -9.45
C GLY A 106 2.14 -6.53 -9.03
N ASP A 107 1.90 -6.89 -7.77
CA ASP A 107 0.63 -7.44 -7.30
C ASP A 107 -0.30 -6.38 -6.71
N ASP A 108 -1.42 -6.14 -7.38
CA ASP A 108 -2.53 -5.35 -6.86
C ASP A 108 -3.32 -6.18 -5.83
N LEU A 109 -3.29 -5.74 -4.57
CA LEU A 109 -3.81 -6.46 -3.42
C LEU A 109 -5.14 -5.90 -2.92
N GLY A 110 -5.75 -4.94 -3.62
CA GLY A 110 -6.98 -4.27 -3.19
C GLY A 110 -8.19 -5.18 -2.91
N THR A 111 -8.20 -6.41 -3.43
CA THR A 111 -9.27 -7.41 -3.18
C THR A 111 -8.93 -8.41 -2.09
N ARG A 112 -7.66 -8.46 -1.64
CA ARG A 112 -7.12 -9.42 -0.67
C ARG A 112 -6.71 -8.78 0.65
N TYR A 113 -6.46 -7.47 0.63
CA TYR A 113 -6.06 -6.67 1.77
C TYR A 113 -6.91 -5.41 1.88
N ARG A 114 -7.14 -4.97 3.12
CA ARG A 114 -7.78 -3.71 3.44
C ARG A 114 -6.84 -2.85 4.27
N LEU A 115 -6.75 -1.58 3.90
CA LEU A 115 -6.11 -0.55 4.70
C LEU A 115 -7.07 -0.12 5.81
N THR A 116 -6.62 -0.21 7.06
CA THR A 116 -7.43 0.09 8.25
C THR A 116 -6.62 0.91 9.22
N VAL A 117 -7.23 1.93 9.81
CA VAL A 117 -6.60 2.69 10.90
C VAL A 117 -7.04 2.07 12.23
N VAL A 118 -6.08 1.83 13.13
CA VAL A 118 -6.30 1.21 14.43
C VAL A 118 -5.69 2.10 15.51
N ASN A 119 -6.44 2.34 16.58
CA ASN A 119 -5.92 2.94 17.80
C ASN A 119 -5.37 1.82 18.69
N THR A 120 -4.08 1.85 18.99
CA THR A 120 -3.41 0.84 19.84
C THR A 120 -3.36 1.25 21.32
N GLY A 121 -3.88 2.42 21.66
CA GLY A 121 -3.73 3.07 22.96
C GLY A 121 -2.46 3.92 23.07
N SER A 122 -1.40 3.58 22.33
CA SER A 122 -0.14 4.34 22.28
C SER A 122 0.06 5.08 20.96
N ASP A 123 -0.55 4.63 19.86
CA ASP A 123 -0.44 5.27 18.55
C ASP A 123 -1.73 5.08 17.71
N MET A 124 -1.85 5.84 16.62
CA MET A 124 -2.75 5.50 15.51
C MET A 124 -1.94 4.86 14.39
N GLU A 125 -2.24 3.61 14.11
CA GLU A 125 -1.53 2.80 13.12
C GLU A 125 -2.39 2.57 11.89
N LEU A 126 -1.81 2.78 10.71
CA LEU A 126 -2.36 2.31 9.45
C LEU A 126 -1.85 0.90 9.19
N LEU A 127 -2.76 -0.07 9.15
CA LEU A 127 -2.46 -1.47 8.89
C LEU A 127 -3.02 -1.89 7.53
N ALA A 128 -2.26 -2.72 6.80
CA ALA A 128 -2.78 -3.53 5.72
C ALA A 128 -3.12 -4.91 6.27
N ALA A 129 -4.40 -5.19 6.46
CA ALA A 129 -4.91 -6.44 7.03
C ALA A 129 -5.54 -7.33 5.95
N PRO A 130 -5.28 -8.66 5.94
CA PRO A 130 -5.87 -9.55 4.97
C PRO A 130 -7.38 -9.69 5.17
N THR A 131 -8.13 -9.77 4.07
CA THR A 131 -9.60 -9.85 4.08
C THR A 131 -10.14 -11.24 3.76
N ARG A 132 -9.38 -12.06 3.03
CA ARG A 132 -9.80 -13.41 2.59
C ARG A 132 -9.10 -14.52 3.35
N ASP A 133 -7.77 -14.49 3.35
CA ASP A 133 -6.93 -15.49 4.02
C ASP A 133 -6.28 -14.87 5.25
N ARG A 134 -6.83 -15.18 6.43
CA ARG A 134 -6.34 -14.62 7.71
C ARG A 134 -5.02 -15.23 8.18
N SER A 135 -4.50 -16.25 7.51
CA SER A 135 -3.15 -16.77 7.80
C SER A 135 -2.05 -15.86 7.27
N GLN A 136 -2.39 -14.97 6.33
CA GLN A 136 -1.47 -13.97 5.80
C GLN A 136 -1.13 -12.90 6.84
N PRO A 137 0.06 -12.29 6.78
CA PRO A 137 0.47 -11.30 7.78
C PRO A 137 -0.31 -9.99 7.62
N THR A 138 -0.66 -9.38 8.75
CA THR A 138 -1.00 -7.96 8.82
C THR A 138 0.28 -7.14 8.77
N MET A 139 0.32 -6.10 7.95
CA MET A 139 1.50 -5.26 7.79
C MET A 139 1.25 -3.86 8.34
N LEU A 140 2.21 -3.33 9.10
CA LEU A 140 2.20 -1.92 9.47
C LEU A 140 2.68 -1.07 8.30
N VAL A 141 1.89 -0.05 7.98
CA VAL A 141 2.09 0.83 6.82
C VAL A 141 2.53 2.24 7.24
N ALA A 142 1.89 2.80 8.26
CA ALA A 142 2.15 4.17 8.73
C ALA A 142 1.73 4.35 10.20
N ARG A 143 2.28 5.36 10.86
CA ARG A 143 2.01 5.73 12.26
C ARG A 143 1.76 7.22 12.42
N SER A 144 0.97 7.64 13.41
CA SER A 144 0.83 9.06 13.74
C SER A 144 1.87 9.57 14.74
N GLY A 145 2.59 8.68 15.42
CA GLY A 145 3.57 9.03 16.45
C GLY A 145 2.92 9.43 17.78
N GLY A 146 1.71 8.94 18.05
CA GLY A 146 0.94 9.21 19.27
C GLY A 146 -0.56 9.21 19.01
N VAL A 147 -1.35 9.18 20.08
CA VAL A 147 -2.82 9.24 20.04
C VAL A 147 -3.30 10.65 20.39
N ALA A 148 -4.26 11.14 19.61
CA ALA A 148 -5.01 12.35 19.90
C ALA A 148 -6.40 12.27 19.24
N SER A 149 -7.31 13.15 19.64
CA SER A 149 -8.60 13.30 18.97
C SER A 149 -8.45 14.14 17.69
N GLY A 150 -9.32 13.88 16.70
CA GLY A 150 -9.33 14.64 15.45
C GLY A 150 -8.51 14.01 14.32
N PHE A 151 -8.15 14.83 13.34
CA PHE A 151 -7.44 14.40 12.14
C PHE A 151 -5.95 14.40 12.40
N LEU A 152 -5.32 13.22 12.32
CA LEU A 152 -3.90 13.05 12.62
C LEU A 152 -3.12 12.70 11.36
N LYS A 153 -1.96 13.31 11.18
CA LYS A 153 -1.04 12.94 10.10
C LYS A 153 -0.51 11.53 10.36
N LEU A 154 -0.55 10.69 9.33
CA LEU A 154 0.12 9.40 9.30
C LEU A 154 1.41 9.54 8.49
N SER A 155 2.52 9.05 9.05
CA SER A 155 3.83 9.00 8.39
C SER A 155 4.15 7.56 8.04
N PHE A 156 4.53 7.32 6.79
CA PHE A 156 4.87 5.99 6.31
C PHE A 156 6.00 5.36 7.10
N GLU A 157 5.88 4.06 7.36
CA GLU A 157 6.99 3.23 7.78
C GLU A 157 8.02 3.09 6.64
N PRO A 158 9.31 2.85 6.94
CA PRO A 158 10.35 2.77 5.92
C PRO A 158 10.03 1.80 4.78
N GLY A 159 10.14 2.27 3.53
CA GLY A 159 9.90 1.50 2.31
C GLY A 159 8.47 1.57 1.77
N TRP A 160 7.53 2.16 2.50
CA TRP A 160 6.21 2.49 1.97
C TRP A 160 6.23 3.83 1.23
N SER A 161 5.39 3.95 0.20
CA SER A 161 5.24 5.17 -0.61
C SER A 161 3.84 5.25 -1.22
N LEU A 162 3.51 6.39 -1.81
CA LEU A 162 2.37 6.52 -2.72
C LEU A 162 2.81 6.37 -4.18
N ARG A 163 2.01 5.66 -4.95
CA ARG A 163 2.09 5.64 -6.41
C ARG A 163 0.72 5.88 -7.01
N ARG A 164 0.67 6.45 -8.21
CA ARG A 164 -0.57 6.64 -8.96
C ARG A 164 -0.77 5.48 -9.93
N ARG A 165 -1.98 4.96 -9.97
CA ARG A 165 -2.39 4.00 -11.00
C ARG A 165 -2.39 4.68 -12.36
N ALA A 166 -1.77 4.06 -13.36
CA ALA A 166 -1.74 4.58 -14.72
C ALA A 166 -2.06 3.49 -15.74
N TYR A 167 -2.60 3.90 -16.89
CA TYR A 167 -2.73 3.07 -18.07
C TYR A 167 -1.99 3.74 -19.23
N GLY A 168 -0.86 3.16 -19.64
CA GLY A 168 0.08 3.81 -20.53
C GLY A 168 0.54 5.16 -19.95
N LYS A 169 0.41 6.24 -20.73
CA LYS A 169 0.81 7.59 -20.29
C LYS A 169 -0.24 8.32 -19.44
N LYS A 170 -1.42 7.73 -19.22
CA LYS A 170 -2.53 8.38 -18.53
C LYS A 170 -2.57 7.97 -17.05
N GLY A 171 -2.31 8.93 -16.16
CA GLY A 171 -2.59 8.79 -14.73
C GLY A 171 -4.10 8.73 -14.47
N LEU A 172 -4.52 7.85 -13.55
CA LEU A 172 -5.91 7.64 -13.15
C LEU A 172 -6.17 8.22 -11.75
N GLY A 173 -7.45 8.26 -11.37
CA GLY A 173 -7.91 8.76 -10.07
C GLY A 173 -7.73 7.78 -8.91
N HIS A 174 -6.84 6.80 -9.03
CA HIS A 174 -6.61 5.77 -8.02
C HIS A 174 -5.14 5.79 -7.56
N LEU A 175 -4.93 5.69 -6.26
CA LEU A 175 -3.60 5.60 -5.65
C LEU A 175 -3.30 4.17 -5.21
N TYR A 176 -2.03 3.82 -5.23
CA TYR A 176 -1.48 2.65 -4.58
C TYR A 176 -0.71 3.11 -3.34
N VAL A 177 -1.10 2.58 -2.18
CA VAL A 177 -0.18 2.48 -1.05
C VAL A 177 0.77 1.34 -1.37
N TYR A 178 2.01 1.72 -1.66
CA TYR A 178 2.92 0.90 -2.43
C TYR A 178 4.17 0.52 -1.64
N ARG A 179 4.64 -0.70 -1.87
CA ARG A 179 5.97 -1.18 -1.47
C ARG A 179 6.54 -2.06 -2.57
N ASP A 180 7.85 -2.07 -2.80
CA ASP A 180 8.45 -2.90 -3.85
C ASP A 180 8.39 -4.40 -3.52
N THR A 181 8.62 -4.76 -2.25
CA THR A 181 8.58 -6.14 -1.73
C THR A 181 7.83 -6.19 -0.41
N ALA A 182 7.22 -7.32 -0.06
CA ALA A 182 6.57 -7.47 1.25
C ALA A 182 7.56 -7.19 2.40
N PRO A 183 7.11 -6.61 3.54
CA PRO A 183 7.93 -6.49 4.73
C PRO A 183 8.44 -7.87 5.17
N GLN A 184 9.70 -7.94 5.59
CA GLN A 184 10.23 -9.14 6.21
C GLN A 184 9.66 -9.24 7.63
N SER A 185 9.16 -10.42 7.98
CA SER A 185 8.66 -10.77 9.32
C SER A 185 9.77 -10.88 10.34
#